data_AF-A0A9D8K7Z3-F1
#
_entry.id   AF-A0A9D8K7Z3-F1
#
_cell.length_a   1.000
_cell.length_b   1.000
_cell.length_c   1.000
_cell.angle_alpha   90.00
_cell.angle_beta   90.00
_cell.angle_gamma   90.00
#
_symmetry.space_group_name_H-M   'P 1'
#
loop_
_entity.id
_entity.type
_entity.pdbx_description
1 polymer ?
#
loop_
_entity_poly.entity_id
_entity_poly.type
_entity_poly.pdbx_seq_one_letter_code
_entity_poly.pdbx_strand_id
1 'polypeptide(L)'
;MLAALIRGRELPVLSAAEWLLLLHPALMILFVYPVVGATIRLGILVREKRLDLNPIAATVPGEHVDHGRWVTTGTVVAVVLAVVALRVHDGAVAVTAPVIALMVGALGGCLALWRVRRPAARAAAAFLSWGSVALLVVPPPLVWAGGGPRERMWGNHGSSGVLLTGLLLFAMAAAPEIRASSPWRRLHTGAAVLTALLLAVQAISGSRDLLTLH
;
A
#
# COMPACT_ATOMS: atom_id res chain seq x y z
N MET A 1 -9.68 18.06 38.94
CA MET A 1 -9.94 16.63 38.65
C MET A 1 -9.13 16.11 37.47
N LEU A 2 -9.04 16.82 36.32
CA LEU A 2 -8.21 16.41 35.17
C LEU A 2 -6.69 16.33 35.47
N ALA A 3 -6.16 17.28 36.25
CA ALA A 3 -4.73 17.34 36.59
C ALA A 3 -4.25 16.26 37.60
N ALA A 4 -5.18 15.55 38.27
CA ALA A 4 -4.86 14.43 39.16
C ALA A 4 -4.81 13.10 38.40
N LEU A 5 -5.55 12.96 37.30
CA LEU A 5 -5.53 11.80 36.40
C LEU A 5 -4.24 11.68 35.56
N ILE A 6 -3.51 12.80 35.39
CA ILE A 6 -2.26 12.85 34.60
C ILE A 6 -1.02 12.64 35.48
N ARG A 7 -1.12 12.89 36.80
CA ARG A 7 0.03 13.01 37.71
C ARG A 7 0.68 11.68 38.13
N GLY A 8 0.14 10.54 37.69
CA GLY A 8 0.64 9.20 38.08
C GLY A 8 0.73 8.19 36.94
N ARG A 9 0.49 8.58 35.67
CA ARG A 9 0.80 7.72 34.53
C ARG A 9 2.22 8.05 34.07
N GLU A 10 3.18 7.25 34.50
CA GLU A 10 4.40 7.13 33.70
C GLU A 10 3.97 6.70 32.30
N LEU A 11 4.30 7.51 31.28
CA LEU A 11 4.06 7.10 29.91
C LEU A 11 4.89 5.84 29.68
N PRO A 12 4.30 4.74 29.19
CA PRO A 12 5.05 3.52 28.96
C PRO A 12 6.22 3.83 28.01
N VAL A 13 7.43 3.49 28.45
CA VAL A 13 8.63 3.62 27.61
C VAL A 13 8.56 2.52 26.57
N LEU A 14 8.37 2.90 25.31
CA LEU A 14 8.33 1.96 24.19
C LEU A 14 9.70 1.32 23.98
N SER A 15 9.71 0.00 23.80
CA SER A 15 10.85 -0.77 23.34
C SER A 15 11.21 -0.42 21.89
N ALA A 16 12.43 -0.80 21.47
CA ALA A 16 12.87 -0.60 20.09
C ALA A 16 11.98 -1.32 19.06
N ALA A 17 11.42 -2.49 19.42
CA ALA A 17 10.51 -3.23 18.56
C ALA A 17 9.16 -2.50 18.39
N GLU A 18 8.63 -1.92 19.47
CA GLU A 18 7.40 -1.11 19.42
C GLU A 18 7.60 0.17 18.60
N TRP A 19 8.75 0.84 18.74
CA TRP A 19 9.10 1.96 17.86
C TRP A 19 9.18 1.55 16.39
N LEU A 20 9.69 0.35 16.09
CA LEU A 20 9.76 -0.17 14.73
C LEU A 20 8.37 -0.47 14.16
N LEU A 21 7.43 -0.98 14.97
CA LEU A 21 6.03 -1.17 14.58
C LEU A 21 5.35 0.15 14.18
N LEU A 22 5.70 1.26 14.85
CA LEU A 22 5.16 2.59 14.53
C LEU A 22 5.71 3.19 13.23
N LEU A 23 6.78 2.63 12.65
CA LEU A 23 7.37 3.16 11.43
C LEU A 23 6.43 3.03 10.22
N HIS A 24 5.72 1.90 10.11
CA HIS A 24 4.71 1.69 9.07
C HIS A 24 3.59 2.75 9.10
N PRO A 25 2.84 2.92 10.21
CA PRO A 25 1.78 3.92 10.26
C PRO A 25 2.32 5.34 10.15
N ALA A 26 3.51 5.64 10.69
CA ALA A 26 4.15 6.94 10.48
C ALA A 26 4.42 7.23 9.00
N LEU A 27 4.98 6.26 8.26
CA LEU A 27 5.20 6.40 6.82
C LEU A 27 3.87 6.53 6.05
N MET A 28 2.84 5.79 6.44
CA MET A 28 1.52 5.90 5.83
C MET A 28 0.93 7.31 6.01
N ILE A 29 1.00 7.86 7.22
CA ILE A 29 0.43 9.18 7.56
C ILE A 29 1.25 10.32 6.94
N LEU A 30 2.57 10.29 7.08
CA LEU A 30 3.44 11.41 6.70
C LEU A 30 3.75 11.44 5.20
N PHE A 31 3.64 10.31 4.51
CA PHE A 31 3.99 10.22 3.10
C PHE A 31 2.85 9.66 2.24
N VAL A 32 2.37 8.44 2.51
CA VAL A 32 1.45 7.77 1.58
C VAL A 32 0.12 8.52 1.45
N TYR A 33 -0.54 8.86 2.55
CA TYR A 33 -1.85 9.53 2.50
C TYR A 33 -1.80 10.93 1.86
N PRO A 34 -0.83 11.82 2.17
CA PRO A 34 -0.68 13.08 1.45
C PRO A 34 -0.49 12.89 -0.06
N VAL A 35 0.37 11.96 -0.47
CA VAL A 35 0.63 11.71 -1.90
C VAL A 35 -0.60 11.08 -2.58
N VAL A 36 -1.38 10.24 -1.89
CA VAL A 36 -2.68 9.75 -2.37
C VAL A 36 -3.63 10.92 -2.62
N GLY A 37 -3.79 11.84 -1.67
CA GLY A 37 -4.65 13.02 -1.82
C GLY A 37 -4.26 13.86 -3.04
N ALA A 38 -2.96 14.11 -3.21
CA ALA A 38 -2.44 14.79 -4.40
C ALA A 38 -2.71 14.00 -5.69
N THR A 39 -2.54 12.68 -5.68
CA THR A 39 -2.80 11.79 -6.82
C THR A 39 -4.27 11.83 -7.24
N ILE A 40 -5.21 11.80 -6.28
CA ILE A 40 -6.65 11.91 -6.52
C ILE A 40 -6.98 13.26 -7.16
N ARG A 41 -6.48 14.36 -6.59
CA ARG A 41 -6.69 15.70 -7.13
C ARG A 41 -6.19 15.80 -8.57
N LEU A 42 -4.97 15.34 -8.84
CA LEU A 42 -4.41 15.31 -10.19
C LEU A 42 -5.24 14.42 -11.12
N GLY A 43 -5.76 13.29 -10.66
CA GLY A 43 -6.64 12.42 -11.43
C GLY A 43 -7.95 13.09 -11.85
N ILE A 44 -8.55 13.89 -10.98
CA ILE A 44 -9.72 14.72 -11.29
C ILE A 44 -9.37 15.75 -12.39
N LEU A 45 -8.26 16.47 -12.24
CA LEU A 45 -7.81 17.46 -13.24
C LEU A 45 -7.50 16.80 -14.60
N VAL A 46 -6.91 15.60 -14.60
CA VAL A 46 -6.71 14.81 -15.83
C VAL A 46 -8.03 14.48 -16.50
N ARG A 47 -9.07 14.14 -15.73
CA ARG A 47 -10.40 13.87 -16.25
C ARG A 47 -11.04 15.14 -16.82
N GLU A 48 -11.00 16.25 -16.11
CA GLU A 48 -11.53 17.54 -16.57
C GLU A 48 -10.87 18.00 -17.86
N LYS A 49 -9.53 17.89 -17.93
CA LYS A 49 -8.76 18.18 -19.16
C LYS A 49 -9.22 17.34 -20.35
N ARG A 50 -9.51 16.06 -20.14
CA ARG A 50 -9.97 15.15 -21.21
C ARG A 50 -11.40 15.43 -21.67
N LEU A 51 -12.20 16.04 -20.81
CA LEU A 51 -13.59 16.43 -21.09
C LEU A 51 -13.69 17.89 -21.55
N ASP A 52 -12.56 18.59 -21.71
CA ASP A 52 -12.48 19.99 -22.10
C ASP A 52 -13.30 20.93 -21.18
N LEU A 53 -13.33 20.63 -19.88
CA LEU A 53 -14.13 21.39 -18.91
C LEU A 53 -13.40 22.64 -18.38
N ASN A 54 -12.08 22.60 -18.33
CA ASN A 54 -11.25 23.65 -17.74
C ASN A 54 -9.90 23.78 -18.48
N PRO A 55 -9.28 24.97 -18.53
CA PRO A 55 -7.93 25.15 -19.06
C PRO A 55 -6.89 24.56 -18.10
N ILE A 56 -6.53 23.29 -18.31
CA ILE A 56 -5.54 22.57 -17.50
C ILE A 56 -4.20 22.48 -18.23
N ALA A 57 -3.08 22.68 -17.51
CA ALA A 57 -1.72 22.60 -18.07
C ALA A 57 -1.42 21.23 -18.72
N ALA A 58 -0.53 21.20 -19.71
CA ALA A 58 -0.16 19.98 -20.43
C ALA A 58 0.61 18.97 -19.57
N THR A 59 1.25 19.41 -18.49
CA THR A 59 2.08 18.60 -17.59
C THR A 59 1.27 17.73 -16.63
N VAL A 60 0.05 18.14 -16.26
CA VAL A 60 -0.79 17.50 -15.23
C VAL A 60 -0.99 15.98 -15.42
N PRO A 61 -1.22 15.43 -16.64
CA PRO A 61 -1.29 13.99 -16.83
C PRO A 61 0.01 13.24 -16.53
N GLY A 62 1.17 13.87 -16.74
CA GLY A 62 2.47 13.32 -16.35
C GLY A 62 2.63 13.33 -14.84
N GLU A 63 2.33 14.47 -14.21
CA GLU A 63 2.39 14.63 -12.75
C GLU A 63 1.50 13.61 -12.03
N HIS A 64 0.28 13.35 -12.51
CA HIS A 64 -0.60 12.32 -11.96
C HIS A 64 0.04 10.92 -11.95
N VAL A 65 0.70 10.56 -13.06
CA VAL A 65 1.37 9.26 -13.20
C VAL A 65 2.54 9.16 -12.22
N ASP A 66 3.34 10.23 -12.12
CA ASP A 66 4.52 10.22 -11.26
C ASP A 66 4.12 10.16 -9.78
N HIS A 67 3.07 10.88 -9.37
CA HIS A 67 2.51 10.72 -8.03
C HIS A 67 1.97 9.31 -7.80
N GLY A 68 1.27 8.72 -8.78
CA GLY A 68 0.84 7.32 -8.70
C GLY A 68 1.99 6.35 -8.47
N ARG A 69 3.15 6.55 -9.13
CA ARG A 69 4.36 5.75 -8.90
C ARG A 69 4.90 5.90 -7.49
N TRP A 70 4.90 7.11 -6.95
CA TRP A 70 5.32 7.38 -5.57
C TRP A 70 4.36 6.76 -4.54
N VAL A 71 3.04 6.84 -4.74
CA VAL A 71 2.05 6.16 -3.89
C VAL A 71 2.30 4.65 -3.87
N THR A 72 2.45 4.03 -5.05
CA THR A 72 2.67 2.59 -5.16
C THR A 72 3.97 2.19 -4.48
N THR A 73 5.07 2.90 -4.76
CA THR A 73 6.39 2.58 -4.19
C THR A 73 6.41 2.78 -2.67
N GLY A 74 5.85 3.90 -2.18
CA GLY A 74 5.74 4.19 -0.75
C GLY A 74 4.92 3.13 -0.02
N THR A 75 3.79 2.71 -0.60
CA THR A 75 2.96 1.63 -0.02
C THR A 75 3.71 0.30 0.03
N VAL A 76 4.41 -0.10 -1.03
CA VAL A 76 5.18 -1.36 -1.03
C VAL A 76 6.28 -1.32 0.04
N VAL A 77 7.00 -0.21 0.15
CA VAL A 77 8.01 -0.01 1.22
C VAL A 77 7.37 -0.08 2.60
N ALA A 78 6.23 0.59 2.80
CA ALA A 78 5.52 0.57 4.07
C ALA A 78 5.08 -0.84 4.48
N VAL A 79 4.61 -1.66 3.53
CA VAL A 79 4.21 -3.05 3.81
C VAL A 79 5.43 -3.92 4.15
N VAL A 80 6.53 -3.79 3.41
CA VAL A 80 7.77 -4.53 3.72
C VAL A 80 8.30 -4.16 5.10
N LEU A 81 8.30 -2.87 5.45
CA LEU A 81 8.68 -2.40 6.79
C LEU A 81 7.75 -2.96 7.87
N ALA A 82 6.43 -2.98 7.65
CA ALA A 82 5.47 -3.54 8.60
C ALA A 82 5.75 -5.03 8.87
N VAL A 83 6.02 -5.82 7.82
CA VAL A 83 6.32 -7.25 7.96
C VAL A 83 7.62 -7.45 8.75
N VAL A 84 8.67 -6.68 8.45
CA VAL A 84 9.94 -6.75 9.21
C VAL A 84 9.71 -6.39 10.68
N ALA A 85 8.98 -5.31 10.94
CA ALA A 85 8.67 -4.84 12.29
C ALA A 85 7.93 -5.90 13.11
N LEU A 86 6.89 -6.51 12.54
CA LEU A 86 6.13 -7.59 13.19
C LEU A 86 6.99 -8.80 13.52
N ARG A 87 7.86 -9.23 12.59
CA ARG A 87 8.74 -10.40 12.83
C ARG A 87 9.79 -10.12 13.91
N VAL A 88 10.31 -8.89 13.98
CA VAL A 88 11.23 -8.46 15.05
C VAL A 88 10.49 -8.42 16.39
N HIS A 89 9.28 -7.88 16.41
CA HIS A 89 8.44 -7.80 17.61
C HIS A 89 8.09 -9.19 18.16
N ASP A 90 7.72 -10.14 17.31
CA ASP A 90 7.35 -11.49 17.73
C ASP A 90 8.55 -12.35 18.17
N GLY A 91 9.76 -11.77 18.26
CA GLY A 91 11.00 -12.49 18.53
C GLY A 91 11.40 -13.47 17.42
N ALA A 92 10.66 -13.48 16.31
CA ALA A 92 10.87 -14.30 15.13
C ALA A 92 11.96 -13.70 14.23
N VAL A 93 13.12 -13.38 14.80
CA VAL A 93 14.29 -12.77 14.10
C VAL A 93 14.95 -13.74 13.10
N ALA A 94 14.28 -14.83 12.73
CA ALA A 94 14.65 -15.61 11.57
C ALA A 94 14.21 -14.86 10.30
N VAL A 95 14.93 -13.79 9.95
CA VAL A 95 14.96 -13.23 8.60
C VAL A 95 15.67 -14.26 7.72
N THR A 96 14.94 -15.31 7.36
CA THR A 96 15.46 -16.44 6.60
C THR A 96 15.68 -16.03 5.14
N ALA A 97 16.54 -16.76 4.43
CA ALA A 97 16.78 -16.52 3.00
C ALA A 97 15.49 -16.43 2.16
N PRO A 98 14.44 -17.26 2.38
CA PRO A 98 13.16 -17.10 1.70
C PRO A 98 12.47 -15.75 1.99
N VAL A 99 12.47 -15.28 3.24
CA VAL A 99 11.87 -13.98 3.59
C VAL A 99 12.63 -12.85 2.91
N ILE A 100 13.97 -12.90 2.91
CA ILE A 100 14.82 -11.93 2.19
C ILE A 100 14.51 -11.94 0.70
N ALA A 101 14.43 -13.12 0.09
CA ALA A 101 14.12 -13.27 -1.34
C ALA A 101 12.76 -12.65 -1.69
N LEU A 102 11.74 -12.83 -0.85
CA LEU A 102 10.45 -12.20 -1.04
C LEU A 102 10.49 -10.68 -0.85
N MET A 103 11.24 -10.16 0.12
CA MET A 103 11.42 -8.71 0.27
C MET A 103 12.11 -8.10 -0.97
N VAL A 104 13.14 -8.79 -1.47
CA VAL A 104 13.84 -8.41 -2.71
C VAL A 104 12.90 -8.51 -3.92
N GLY A 105 12.05 -9.53 -4.01
CA GLY A 105 11.05 -9.65 -5.07
C GLY A 105 10.01 -8.53 -5.03
N ALA A 106 9.53 -8.18 -3.82
CA ALA A 106 8.59 -7.08 -3.59
C ALA A 106 9.17 -5.74 -4.05
N LEU A 107 10.34 -5.36 -3.51
CA LEU A 107 10.99 -4.09 -3.81
C LEU A 107 11.57 -4.05 -5.22
N GLY A 108 12.28 -5.10 -5.64
CA GLY A 108 12.90 -5.21 -6.95
C GLY A 108 11.88 -5.21 -8.09
N GLY A 109 10.77 -5.95 -7.93
CA GLY A 109 9.66 -5.91 -8.90
C GLY A 109 9.01 -4.53 -8.99
N CYS A 110 8.80 -3.85 -7.86
CA CYS A 110 8.26 -2.50 -7.83
C CYS A 110 9.21 -1.48 -8.50
N LEU A 111 10.50 -1.51 -8.16
CA LEU A 111 11.51 -0.64 -8.75
C LEU A 111 11.70 -0.90 -10.25
N ALA A 112 11.59 -2.14 -10.70
CA ALA A 112 11.63 -2.47 -12.12
C ALA A 112 10.53 -1.76 -12.93
N LEU A 113 9.33 -1.56 -12.36
CA LEU A 113 8.22 -0.83 -13.02
C LEU A 113 8.56 0.63 -13.34
N TRP A 114 9.54 1.23 -12.67
CA TRP A 114 10.00 2.59 -13.00
C TRP A 114 10.72 2.66 -14.35
N ARG A 115 11.32 1.54 -14.80
CA ARG A 115 12.23 1.52 -15.96
C ARG A 115 11.67 0.70 -17.13
N VAL A 116 10.89 -0.33 -16.84
CA VAL A 116 10.43 -1.29 -17.86
C VAL A 116 9.36 -0.67 -18.77
N ARG A 117 9.54 -0.84 -20.10
CA ARG A 117 8.62 -0.30 -21.12
C ARG A 117 7.79 -1.37 -21.85
N ARG A 118 8.22 -2.63 -21.86
CA ARG A 118 7.49 -3.71 -22.55
C ARG A 118 6.28 -4.16 -21.71
N PRO A 119 5.07 -4.31 -22.28
CA PRO A 119 3.86 -4.66 -21.53
C PRO A 119 4.01 -5.95 -20.70
N ALA A 120 4.50 -7.03 -21.33
CA ALA A 120 4.72 -8.30 -20.65
C ALA A 120 5.71 -8.19 -19.48
N ALA A 121 6.78 -7.40 -19.66
CA ALA A 121 7.77 -7.19 -18.60
C ALA A 121 7.22 -6.31 -17.47
N ARG A 122 6.34 -5.33 -17.74
CA ARG A 122 5.63 -4.59 -16.69
C ARG A 122 4.69 -5.51 -15.92
N ALA A 123 3.93 -6.34 -16.62
CA ALA A 123 3.04 -7.31 -15.98
C ALA A 123 3.82 -8.29 -15.10
N ALA A 124 4.94 -8.83 -15.59
CA ALA A 124 5.82 -9.71 -14.81
C ALA A 124 6.41 -9.01 -13.58
N ALA A 125 6.89 -7.77 -13.71
CA ALA A 125 7.43 -7.00 -12.59
C ALA A 125 6.35 -6.70 -11.52
N ALA A 126 5.15 -6.32 -11.95
CA ALA A 126 4.02 -6.11 -11.05
C ALA A 126 3.59 -7.40 -10.35
N PHE A 127 3.53 -8.52 -11.08
CA PHE A 127 3.17 -9.82 -10.52
C PHE A 127 4.23 -10.33 -9.54
N LEU A 128 5.52 -10.19 -9.86
CA LEU A 128 6.62 -10.53 -8.96
C LEU A 128 6.53 -9.72 -7.66
N SER A 129 6.32 -8.41 -7.78
CA SER A 129 6.20 -7.52 -6.62
C SER A 129 4.99 -7.88 -5.76
N TRP A 130 3.81 -8.00 -6.38
CA TRP A 130 2.56 -8.30 -5.70
C TRP A 130 2.55 -9.71 -5.10
N GLY A 131 3.00 -10.72 -5.84
CA GLY A 131 3.09 -12.10 -5.37
C GLY A 131 4.03 -12.25 -4.19
N SER A 132 5.15 -11.50 -4.20
CA SER A 132 6.06 -11.49 -3.06
C SER A 132 5.43 -10.85 -1.82
N VAL A 133 4.71 -9.72 -1.98
CA VAL A 133 3.93 -9.10 -0.89
C VAL A 133 2.86 -10.05 -0.36
N ALA A 134 2.11 -10.72 -1.25
CA ALA A 134 1.07 -11.66 -0.86
C ALA A 134 1.63 -12.81 0.00
N LEU A 135 2.77 -13.38 -0.40
CA LEU A 135 3.43 -14.46 0.34
C LEU A 135 4.04 -13.99 1.68
N LEU A 136 4.52 -12.75 1.76
CA LEU A 136 5.04 -12.17 2.99
C LEU A 136 3.95 -11.94 4.03
N VAL A 137 2.80 -11.42 3.60
CA VAL A 137 1.70 -10.98 4.46
C VAL A 137 0.73 -12.12 4.78
N VAL A 138 0.46 -13.00 3.81
CA VAL A 138 -0.45 -14.13 3.96
C VAL A 138 0.33 -15.42 3.66
N PRO A 139 1.05 -15.97 4.64
CA PRO A 139 1.80 -17.20 4.43
C PRO A 139 0.84 -18.37 4.13
N PRO A 140 1.25 -19.37 3.32
CA PRO A 140 0.38 -20.43 2.83
C PRO A 140 -0.49 -21.14 3.90
N PRO A 141 -0.01 -21.44 5.12
CA PRO A 141 -0.85 -22.09 6.14
C PRO A 141 -2.08 -21.26 6.55
N LEU A 142 -2.01 -19.92 6.47
CA LEU A 142 -3.10 -19.01 6.83
C LEU A 142 -4.21 -18.98 5.78
N VAL A 143 -3.91 -19.33 4.52
CA VAL A 143 -4.91 -19.44 3.43
C VAL A 143 -5.86 -20.62 3.66
N TRP A 144 -5.39 -21.65 4.38
CA TRP A 144 -6.12 -22.89 4.64
C TRP A 144 -6.68 -22.99 6.07
N ALA A 145 -6.37 -22.03 6.94
CA ALA A 145 -7.03 -21.89 8.23
C ALA A 145 -8.51 -21.47 8.00
N GLY A 146 -9.43 -22.19 8.66
CA GLY A 146 -10.88 -22.10 8.43
C GLY A 146 -11.46 -20.67 8.51
N GLY A 147 -12.64 -20.50 7.89
CA GLY A 147 -13.35 -19.22 7.74
C GLY A 147 -13.76 -18.96 6.28
N GLY A 148 -14.78 -18.13 6.10
CA GLY A 148 -15.22 -17.67 4.79
C GLY A 148 -14.24 -16.65 4.17
N PRO A 149 -14.24 -16.47 2.84
CA PRO A 149 -13.39 -15.46 2.17
C PRO A 149 -13.56 -14.04 2.72
N ARG A 150 -14.78 -13.72 3.19
CA ARG A 150 -15.12 -12.43 3.79
C ARG A 150 -14.40 -12.20 5.12
N GLU A 151 -14.42 -13.17 6.03
CA GLU A 151 -13.75 -13.05 7.33
C GLU A 151 -12.24 -12.89 7.17
N ARG A 152 -11.62 -13.63 6.25
CA ARG A 152 -10.17 -13.51 5.99
C ARG A 152 -9.76 -12.18 5.36
N MET A 153 -10.60 -11.62 4.49
CA MET A 153 -10.28 -10.39 3.77
C MET A 153 -10.56 -9.12 4.59
N TRP A 154 -11.63 -9.12 5.39
CA TRP A 154 -12.05 -7.96 6.18
C TRP A 154 -11.68 -8.05 7.66
N GLY A 155 -11.36 -9.24 8.17
CA GLY A 155 -10.95 -9.49 9.55
C GLY A 155 -9.45 -9.36 9.79
N ASN A 156 -8.62 -9.35 8.74
CA ASN A 156 -7.17 -9.19 8.82
C ASN A 156 -6.72 -7.95 8.02
N HIS A 157 -6.18 -6.96 8.72
CA HIS A 157 -5.61 -5.72 8.17
C HIS A 157 -4.63 -6.01 7.01
N GLY A 158 -3.79 -7.04 7.17
CA GLY A 158 -2.82 -7.46 6.16
C GLY A 158 -3.47 -7.93 4.84
N SER A 159 -4.55 -8.69 4.90
CA SER A 159 -5.20 -9.28 3.71
C SER A 159 -5.76 -8.22 2.76
N SER A 160 -6.48 -7.23 3.28
CA SER A 160 -6.94 -6.10 2.46
C SER A 160 -5.77 -5.24 1.95
N GLY A 161 -4.62 -5.29 2.62
CA GLY A 161 -3.39 -4.58 2.24
C GLY A 161 -2.74 -5.20 1.01
N VAL A 162 -2.80 -6.54 0.89
CA VAL A 162 -2.36 -7.27 -0.30
C VAL A 162 -3.21 -6.89 -1.52
N LEU A 163 -4.53 -6.81 -1.37
CA LEU A 163 -5.41 -6.38 -2.46
C LEU A 163 -5.13 -4.93 -2.88
N LEU A 164 -5.02 -4.02 -1.90
CA LEU A 164 -4.67 -2.62 -2.13
C LEU A 164 -3.36 -2.48 -2.91
N THR A 165 -2.31 -3.18 -2.48
CA THR A 165 -0.99 -3.16 -3.12
C THR A 165 -1.07 -3.69 -4.55
N GLY A 166 -1.87 -4.74 -4.79
CA GLY A 166 -2.13 -5.27 -6.13
C GLY A 166 -2.78 -4.25 -7.07
N LEU A 167 -3.78 -3.50 -6.60
CA LEU A 167 -4.44 -2.45 -7.40
C LEU A 167 -3.47 -1.30 -7.74
N LEU A 168 -2.62 -0.91 -6.80
CA LEU A 168 -1.61 0.13 -7.00
C LEU A 168 -0.52 -0.31 -8.01
N LEU A 169 -0.03 -1.54 -7.90
CA LEU A 169 0.94 -2.12 -8.83
C LEU A 169 0.32 -2.30 -10.23
N PHE A 170 -0.94 -2.73 -10.30
CA PHE A 170 -1.70 -2.80 -11.53
C PHE A 170 -1.82 -1.44 -12.21
N ALA A 171 -2.22 -0.39 -11.47
CA ALA A 171 -2.36 0.95 -12.02
C ALA A 171 -1.03 1.50 -12.56
N MET A 172 0.07 1.25 -11.84
CA MET A 172 1.42 1.63 -12.26
C MET A 172 1.87 0.88 -13.52
N ALA A 173 1.62 -0.43 -13.59
CA ALA A 173 2.00 -1.28 -14.72
C ALA A 173 1.15 -1.03 -15.98
N ALA A 174 -0.15 -0.75 -15.81
CA ALA A 174 -1.10 -0.53 -16.91
C ALA A 174 -1.15 0.94 -17.36
N ALA A 175 -0.30 1.83 -16.83
CA ALA A 175 -0.39 3.26 -17.12
C ALA A 175 -0.40 3.61 -18.62
N PRO A 176 0.40 2.97 -19.50
CA PRO A 176 0.30 3.19 -20.95
C PRO A 176 -1.04 2.78 -21.56
N GLU A 177 -1.57 1.62 -21.17
CA GLU A 177 -2.85 1.08 -21.63
C GLU A 177 -4.03 1.98 -21.19
N ILE A 178 -3.98 2.48 -19.95
CA ILE A 178 -4.93 3.46 -19.39
C ILE A 178 -4.91 4.76 -20.20
N ARG A 179 -3.73 5.25 -20.60
CA ARG A 179 -3.65 6.46 -21.42
C ARG A 179 -4.24 6.23 -22.82
N ALA A 180 -3.94 5.08 -23.42
CA ALA A 180 -4.27 4.78 -24.81
C ALA A 180 -5.77 4.52 -25.05
N SER A 181 -6.49 3.91 -24.11
CA SER A 181 -7.81 3.33 -24.41
C SER A 181 -8.89 3.60 -23.37
N SER A 182 -10.14 3.77 -23.84
CA SER A 182 -11.29 4.05 -22.97
C SER A 182 -11.66 2.91 -22.01
N PRO A 183 -11.63 1.62 -22.44
CA PRO A 183 -11.91 0.50 -21.53
C PRO A 183 -10.96 0.46 -20.33
N TRP A 184 -9.66 0.67 -20.56
CA TRP A 184 -8.66 0.69 -19.50
C TRP A 184 -8.81 1.91 -18.58
N ARG A 185 -9.27 3.06 -19.09
CA ARG A 185 -9.64 4.20 -18.23
C ARG A 185 -10.81 3.86 -17.30
N ARG A 186 -11.85 3.21 -17.81
CA ARG A 186 -13.00 2.80 -16.99
C ARG A 186 -12.59 1.81 -15.90
N LEU A 187 -11.78 0.81 -16.29
CA LEU A 187 -11.22 -0.16 -15.34
C LEU A 187 -10.38 0.54 -14.28
N HIS A 188 -9.51 1.47 -14.67
CA HIS A 188 -8.69 2.25 -13.75
C HIS A 188 -9.55 3.09 -12.79
N THR A 189 -10.60 3.77 -13.26
CA THR A 189 -11.50 4.52 -12.38
C THR A 189 -12.15 3.61 -11.34
N GLY A 190 -12.65 2.43 -11.75
CA GLY A 190 -13.21 1.45 -10.82
C GLY A 190 -12.16 0.98 -9.79
N ALA A 191 -10.95 0.66 -10.25
CA ALA A 191 -9.83 0.28 -9.40
C ALA A 191 -9.41 1.40 -8.45
N ALA A 192 -9.44 2.67 -8.88
CA ALA A 192 -9.07 3.83 -8.09
C ALA A 192 -10.10 4.11 -6.98
N VAL A 193 -11.39 3.97 -7.26
CA VAL A 193 -12.44 4.05 -6.24
C VAL A 193 -12.26 2.93 -5.21
N LEU A 194 -12.04 1.70 -5.66
CA LEU A 194 -11.78 0.58 -4.76
C LEU A 194 -10.50 0.80 -3.93
N THR A 195 -9.45 1.36 -4.52
CA THR A 195 -8.20 1.74 -3.83
C THR A 195 -8.47 2.76 -2.73
N ALA A 196 -9.26 3.80 -3.01
CA ALA A 196 -9.63 4.81 -2.01
C ALA A 196 -10.43 4.21 -0.85
N LEU A 197 -11.39 3.34 -1.15
CA LEU A 197 -12.17 2.62 -0.13
C LEU A 197 -11.28 1.71 0.72
N LEU A 198 -10.37 0.96 0.09
CA LEU A 198 -9.42 0.11 0.81
C LEU A 198 -8.48 0.95 1.69
N LEU A 199 -7.97 2.08 1.22
CA LEU A 199 -7.16 2.98 2.05
C LEU A 199 -7.91 3.49 3.27
N ALA A 200 -9.20 3.82 3.12
CA ALA A 200 -10.06 4.20 4.25
C ALA A 200 -10.25 3.03 5.24
N VAL A 201 -10.52 1.83 4.74
CA VAL A 201 -10.61 0.61 5.56
C VAL A 201 -9.29 0.36 6.29
N GLN A 202 -8.16 0.54 5.62
CA GLN A 202 -6.82 0.38 6.20
C GLN A 202 -6.52 1.39 7.29
N ALA A 203 -6.96 2.64 7.14
CA ALA A 203 -6.80 3.65 8.18
C ALA A 203 -7.57 3.26 9.46
N ILE A 204 -8.78 2.72 9.30
CA ILE A 204 -9.63 2.28 10.42
C ILE A 204 -9.07 1.01 11.07
N SER A 205 -8.78 -0.03 10.27
CA SER A 205 -8.28 -1.30 10.78
C SER A 205 -6.88 -1.18 11.37
N GLY A 206 -5.99 -0.36 10.77
CA GLY A 206 -4.66 -0.11 11.32
C GLY A 206 -4.71 0.60 12.67
N SER A 207 -5.62 1.57 12.82
CA SER A 207 -5.84 2.23 14.12
C SER A 207 -6.37 1.25 15.18
N ARG A 208 -7.26 0.33 14.78
CA ARG A 208 -7.74 -0.75 15.67
C ARG A 208 -6.59 -1.65 16.10
N ASP A 209 -5.73 -2.07 15.17
CA ASP A 209 -4.62 -2.98 15.48
C ASP A 209 -3.62 -2.33 16.44
N LEU A 210 -3.38 -1.01 16.32
CA LEU A 210 -2.57 -0.26 17.28
C LEU A 210 -3.14 -0.30 18.71
N LEU A 211 -4.47 -0.31 18.87
CA LEU A 211 -5.11 -0.41 20.20
C LEU A 211 -4.96 -1.80 20.82
N THR A 212 -4.68 -2.83 20.01
CA THR A 212 -4.50 -4.21 20.46
C THR A 212 -3.05 -4.58 20.76
N LEU A 213 -2.10 -3.65 20.56
CA LEU A 213 -0.67 -3.83 20.89
C LEU A 213 -0.37 -3.68 22.40
N HIS A 214 -1.37 -3.82 23.28
CA HIS A 214 -1.28 -3.60 24.72
C HIS A 214 -1.86 -4.78 25.50
#